data_AF-A0A2E5D879-F1
#
_entry.id   AF-A0A2E5D879-F1
#
_cell.length_a   1.000
_cell.length_b   1.000
_cell.length_c   1.000
_cell.angle_alpha   90.00
_cell.angle_beta   90.00
_cell.angle_gamma   90.00
#
_symmetry.space_group_name_H-M   'P 1'
#
loop_
_entity.id
_entity.type
_entity.pdbx_description
1 polymer ?
#
loop_
_entity_poly.entity_id
_entity_poly.type
_entity_poly.pdbx_seq_one_letter_code
_entity_poly.pdbx_strand_id
1 'polypeptide(L)'
;MRFTSLLPLFAALLISGCGEKAANDVAIKEASEEAVDFDALKRRRDALRYQVNESEPYSGWAKRMYFDSEQIADLVSFKDGKLNGLATQWYRNGQKKSETTYQDGESVSQRSWPSNGRESH
;
A
#
# COMPACT_ATOMS: atom_id res chain seq x y z
N MET A 1 -17.05 -36.27 21.14
CA MET A 1 -17.28 -34.89 21.60
C MET A 1 -17.30 -33.98 20.38
N ARG A 2 -18.35 -33.18 20.26
CA ARG A 2 -18.64 -32.33 19.10
C ARG A 2 -17.81 -31.05 19.19
N PHE A 3 -16.98 -30.76 18.19
CA PHE A 3 -16.52 -29.39 17.93
C PHE A 3 -17.41 -28.82 16.84
N THR A 4 -18.56 -28.28 17.24
CA THR A 4 -19.31 -27.35 16.40
C THR A 4 -18.46 -26.10 16.25
N SER A 5 -17.66 -26.05 15.18
CA SER A 5 -17.01 -24.83 14.73
C SER A 5 -18.10 -23.85 14.34
N LEU A 6 -18.34 -22.85 15.21
CA LEU A 6 -19.16 -21.71 14.86
C LEU A 6 -18.44 -20.98 13.72
N LEU A 7 -18.95 -21.10 12.50
CA LEU A 7 -18.65 -20.14 11.45
C LEU A 7 -19.09 -18.76 11.94
N PRO A 8 -18.20 -17.74 11.96
CA PRO A 8 -18.65 -16.39 12.20
C PRO A 8 -19.57 -16.00 11.04
N LEU A 9 -20.83 -15.71 11.37
CA LEU A 9 -21.75 -14.99 10.52
C LEU A 9 -21.11 -13.65 10.16
N PHE A 10 -20.43 -13.60 9.01
CA PHE A 10 -20.09 -12.34 8.37
C PHE A 10 -21.42 -11.69 7.98
N ALA A 11 -21.88 -10.78 8.84
CA ALA A 11 -22.96 -9.88 8.55
C ALA A 11 -22.56 -9.07 7.31
N ALA A 12 -23.17 -9.40 6.17
CA ALA A 12 -23.12 -8.58 4.98
C ALA A 12 -23.91 -7.30 5.26
N LEU A 13 -23.24 -6.30 5.84
CA LEU A 13 -23.77 -4.95 5.93
C LEU A 13 -23.69 -4.34 4.53
N LEU A 14 -24.86 -4.13 3.93
CA LEU A 14 -25.03 -3.41 2.67
C LEU A 14 -24.53 -1.96 2.86
N ILE A 15 -23.32 -1.65 2.39
CA ILE A 15 -22.84 -0.27 2.32
C ILE A 15 -23.43 0.36 1.06
N SER A 16 -24.64 0.88 1.19
CA SER A 16 -25.24 1.77 0.20
C SER A 16 -24.54 3.13 0.29
N GLY A 17 -23.80 3.52 -0.76
CA GLY A 17 -23.51 4.93 -1.03
C GLY A 17 -22.18 5.55 -0.54
N CYS A 18 -21.09 4.79 -0.34
CA CYS A 18 -19.74 5.34 -0.19
C CYS A 18 -18.67 4.31 -0.60
N GLY A 19 -18.73 3.84 -1.86
CA GLY A 19 -18.18 2.54 -2.24
C GLY A 19 -16.67 2.46 -2.46
N GLU A 20 -16.04 3.47 -3.04
CA GLU A 20 -14.65 3.31 -3.53
C GLU A 20 -13.60 3.90 -2.60
N LYS A 21 -13.87 5.08 -2.02
CA LYS A 21 -12.90 5.77 -1.14
C LYS A 21 -12.67 4.99 0.16
N ALA A 22 -13.76 4.56 0.81
CA ALA A 22 -13.67 3.83 2.07
C ALA A 22 -13.01 2.45 1.88
N ALA A 23 -13.27 1.76 0.78
CA ALA A 23 -12.64 0.49 0.46
C ALA A 23 -11.11 0.65 0.25
N ASN A 24 -10.69 1.71 -0.45
CA ASN A 24 -9.26 1.98 -0.66
C ASN A 24 -8.54 2.33 0.64
N ASP A 25 -9.17 3.11 1.53
CA ASP A 25 -8.58 3.46 2.82
C ASP A 25 -8.43 2.22 3.74
N VAL A 26 -9.38 1.28 3.69
CA VAL A 26 -9.28 -0.01 4.40
C VAL A 26 -8.18 -0.89 3.82
N ALA A 27 -8.12 -1.04 2.49
CA ALA A 27 -7.10 -1.85 1.82
C ALA A 27 -5.68 -1.31 2.08
N ILE A 28 -5.51 0.02 2.11
CA ILE A 28 -4.24 0.66 2.46
C ILE A 28 -3.85 0.33 3.90
N LYS A 29 -4.83 0.32 4.83
CA LYS A 29 -4.55 -0.01 6.22
C LYS A 29 -4.07 -1.45 6.37
N GLU A 30 -4.79 -2.41 5.81
CA GLU A 30 -4.41 -3.83 5.84
C GLU A 30 -3.05 -4.05 5.18
N ALA A 31 -2.85 -3.48 3.98
CA ALA A 31 -1.58 -3.54 3.25
C ALA A 31 -0.41 -2.96 4.07
N SER A 32 -0.64 -1.90 4.84
CA SER A 32 0.39 -1.28 5.67
C SER A 32 0.80 -2.12 6.87
N GLU A 33 -0.07 -2.99 7.37
CA GLU A 33 0.21 -3.89 8.49
C GLU A 33 1.11 -5.04 8.04
N GLU A 34 0.89 -5.56 6.84
CA GLU A 34 1.69 -6.64 6.23
C GLU A 34 2.93 -6.13 5.48
N ALA A 35 3.06 -4.82 5.27
CA ALA A 35 4.14 -4.25 4.49
C ALA A 35 5.50 -4.41 5.17
N VAL A 36 6.48 -4.88 4.39
CA VAL A 36 7.89 -4.91 4.82
C VAL A 36 8.50 -3.51 4.78
N ASP A 37 9.57 -3.31 5.53
CA ASP A 37 10.34 -2.07 5.42
C ASP A 37 10.97 -1.98 4.01
N PHE A 38 10.72 -0.86 3.32
CA PHE A 38 11.23 -0.65 1.97
C PHE A 38 12.76 -0.68 1.92
N ASP A 39 13.45 -0.18 2.95
CA ASP A 39 14.91 -0.14 3.00
C ASP A 39 15.51 -1.55 3.27
N ALA A 40 14.69 -2.50 3.69
CA ALA A 40 15.02 -3.93 3.69
C ALA A 40 15.04 -4.55 2.28
N LEU A 41 14.43 -3.91 1.28
CA LEU A 41 14.49 -4.37 -0.11
C LEU A 41 15.78 -3.88 -0.78
N LYS A 42 16.52 -4.81 -1.39
CA LYS A 42 17.74 -4.50 -2.15
C LYS A 42 17.47 -4.57 -3.65
N ARG A 43 18.02 -3.59 -4.37
CA ARG A 43 18.04 -3.62 -5.84
C ARG A 43 19.26 -4.41 -6.31
N ARG A 44 19.06 -5.45 -7.11
CA ARG A 44 20.14 -6.23 -7.74
C ARG A 44 20.52 -5.65 -9.11
N ARG A 45 21.46 -6.32 -9.80
CA ARG A 45 21.98 -5.90 -11.12
C ARG A 45 20.91 -5.87 -12.22
N ASP A 46 19.87 -6.67 -12.07
CA ASP A 46 18.67 -6.75 -12.93
C ASP A 46 17.65 -5.62 -12.69
N ALA A 47 17.97 -4.68 -11.79
CA ALA A 47 17.08 -3.60 -11.34
C ALA A 47 15.81 -4.04 -10.59
N LEU A 48 15.61 -5.35 -10.36
CA LEU A 48 14.51 -5.88 -9.57
C LEU A 48 14.77 -5.75 -8.07
N ARG A 49 13.69 -5.67 -7.29
CA ARG A 49 13.72 -5.64 -5.82
C ARG A 49 13.64 -7.05 -5.25
N TYR A 50 14.45 -7.30 -4.23
CA TYR A 50 14.51 -8.56 -3.47
C TYR A 50 14.55 -8.25 -1.98
N GLN A 51 13.95 -9.11 -1.16
CA GLN A 51 14.30 -9.13 0.26
C GLN A 51 15.71 -9.71 0.44
N VAL A 52 16.39 -9.29 1.51
CA VAL A 52 17.72 -9.83 1.84
C VAL A 52 17.59 -11.34 2.08
N ASN A 53 18.50 -12.12 1.48
CA ASN A 53 18.56 -13.59 1.52
C ASN A 53 17.54 -14.34 0.65
N GLU A 54 16.67 -13.65 -0.08
CA GLU A 54 15.72 -14.30 -0.99
C GLU A 54 16.27 -14.42 -2.41
N SER A 55 16.04 -15.56 -3.06
CA SER A 55 16.47 -15.78 -4.45
C SER A 55 15.45 -15.26 -5.46
N GLU A 56 14.17 -15.22 -5.08
CA GLU A 56 13.07 -14.76 -5.92
C GLU A 56 12.80 -13.27 -5.77
N PRO A 57 12.40 -12.57 -6.85
CA PRO A 57 12.01 -11.17 -6.77
C PRO A 57 10.85 -10.94 -5.80
N TYR A 58 10.88 -9.82 -5.09
CA TYR A 58 9.88 -9.52 -4.06
C TYR A 58 8.49 -9.26 -4.64
N SER A 59 7.47 -9.87 -4.04
CA SER A 59 6.05 -9.63 -4.31
C SER A 59 5.34 -9.32 -2.99
N GLY A 60 4.64 -8.18 -2.92
CA GLY A 60 3.98 -7.70 -1.72
C GLY A 60 4.13 -6.19 -1.51
N TRP A 61 3.70 -5.72 -0.34
CA TRP A 61 3.73 -4.31 0.02
C TRP A 61 5.01 -3.92 0.75
N ALA A 62 5.57 -2.78 0.39
CA ALA A 62 6.68 -2.17 1.10
C ALA A 62 6.29 -0.79 1.61
N LYS A 63 6.66 -0.47 2.85
CA LYS A 63 6.41 0.83 3.47
C LYS A 63 7.70 1.52 3.86
N ARG A 64 7.66 2.85 3.86
CA ARG A 64 8.70 3.71 4.42
C ARG A 64 8.08 4.61 5.46
N MET A 65 8.70 4.70 6.64
CA MET A 65 8.27 5.61 7.69
C MET A 65 9.01 6.95 7.57
N TYR A 66 8.42 8.02 8.08
CA TYR A 66 9.18 9.23 8.36
C TYR A 66 10.21 8.96 9.48
N PHE A 67 11.46 9.40 9.30
CA PHE A 67 12.57 9.08 10.23
C PHE A 67 12.30 9.39 11.71
N ASP A 68 11.51 10.42 11.99
CA ASP A 68 11.24 10.95 13.34
C ASP A 68 9.82 10.65 13.83
N SER A 69 9.07 9.78 13.14
CA SER A 69 7.68 9.50 13.53
C SER A 69 7.19 8.15 13.06
N GLU A 70 6.21 7.59 13.76
CA GLU A 70 5.49 6.37 13.37
C GLU A 70 4.47 6.59 12.23
N GLN A 71 4.59 7.69 11.50
CA GLN A 71 3.77 7.99 10.33
C GLN A 71 4.41 7.38 9.07
N ILE A 72 3.61 6.66 8.30
CA ILE A 72 4.00 6.16 6.97
C ILE A 72 4.17 7.35 6.03
N ALA A 73 5.30 7.38 5.34
CA ALA A 73 5.60 8.32 4.27
C ALA A 73 5.20 7.75 2.90
N ASP A 74 5.51 6.46 2.65
CA ASP A 74 5.26 5.78 1.39
C ASP A 74 4.74 4.35 1.65
N LEU A 75 3.80 3.88 0.82
CA LEU A 75 3.32 2.49 0.76
C LEU A 75 3.23 2.08 -0.70
N VAL A 76 3.89 0.99 -1.07
CA VAL A 76 4.16 0.65 -2.46
C VAL A 76 3.98 -0.84 -2.69
N SER A 77 3.20 -1.21 -3.71
CA SER A 77 3.02 -2.61 -4.11
C SER A 77 4.07 -3.05 -5.14
N PHE A 78 4.62 -4.23 -4.93
CA PHE A 78 5.54 -4.91 -5.81
C PHE A 78 4.97 -6.25 -6.29
N LYS A 79 5.29 -6.59 -7.54
CA LYS A 79 5.11 -7.92 -8.11
C LYS A 79 6.35 -8.28 -8.91
N ASP A 80 6.91 -9.45 -8.65
CA ASP A 80 8.10 -9.97 -9.32
C ASP A 80 9.26 -8.95 -9.31
N GLY A 81 9.42 -8.26 -8.18
CA GLY A 81 10.46 -7.26 -7.94
C GLY A 81 10.27 -5.93 -8.67
N LYS A 82 9.16 -5.74 -9.38
CA LYS A 82 8.78 -4.50 -10.07
C LYS A 82 7.60 -3.83 -9.37
N LEU A 83 7.46 -2.52 -9.55
CA LEU A 83 6.27 -1.80 -9.12
C LEU A 83 5.05 -2.33 -9.88
N ASN A 84 4.02 -2.75 -9.15
CA ASN A 84 2.81 -3.29 -9.75
C ASN A 84 1.65 -3.09 -8.77
N GLY A 85 0.61 -2.37 -9.18
CA GLY A 85 -0.47 -1.94 -8.31
C GLY A 85 -0.25 -0.53 -7.77
N LEU A 86 -0.76 -0.26 -6.57
CA LEU A 86 -0.82 1.09 -6.00
C LEU A 86 0.51 1.48 -5.33
N ALA A 87 0.89 2.75 -5.51
CA ALA A 87 1.86 3.44 -4.68
C ALA A 87 1.20 4.70 -4.12
N THR A 88 1.17 4.83 -2.80
CA THR A 88 0.60 5.99 -2.11
C THR A 88 1.67 6.66 -1.28
N GLN A 89 1.68 7.99 -1.30
CA GLN A 89 2.53 8.81 -0.44
C GLN A 89 1.68 9.72 0.42
N TRP A 90 2.16 10.01 1.62
CA TRP A 90 1.50 10.91 2.57
C TRP A 90 2.42 12.04 2.96
N TYR A 91 1.83 13.20 3.22
CA TYR A 91 2.49 14.29 3.93
C TYR A 91 2.69 13.92 5.40
N ARG A 92 3.60 14.63 6.08
CA ARG A 92 3.86 14.45 7.51
C ARG A 92 2.62 14.68 8.39
N ASN A 93 1.66 15.46 7.90
CA ASN A 93 0.38 15.68 8.58
C ASN A 93 -0.63 14.52 8.39
N GLY A 94 -0.22 13.40 7.76
CA GLY A 94 -1.07 12.24 7.49
C GLY A 94 -2.01 12.38 6.30
N GLN A 95 -2.04 13.53 5.62
CA GLN A 95 -2.85 13.70 4.42
C GLN A 95 -2.19 13.03 3.21
N LYS A 96 -3.01 12.44 2.33
CA LYS A 96 -2.53 11.84 1.09
C LYS A 96 -1.86 12.93 0.23
N LYS A 97 -0.64 12.66 -0.20
CA LYS A 97 0.18 13.53 -1.05
C LYS A 97 0.08 13.13 -2.51
N SER A 98 0.15 11.84 -2.79
CA SER A 98 0.07 11.31 -4.14
C SER A 98 -0.38 9.86 -4.14
N GLU A 99 -0.91 9.46 -5.28
CA GLU A 99 -1.32 8.10 -5.59
C GLU A 99 -0.90 7.82 -7.03
N THR A 100 -0.20 6.72 -7.26
CA THR A 100 0.24 6.30 -8.59
C THR A 100 -0.05 4.83 -8.77
N THR A 101 -0.68 4.46 -9.87
CA THR A 101 -0.90 3.06 -10.24
C THR A 101 0.20 2.65 -11.20
N TYR A 102 0.87 1.54 -10.90
CA TYR A 102 1.92 0.95 -11.72
C TYR A 102 1.46 -0.37 -12.35
N GLN A 103 1.92 -0.64 -13.56
CA GLN A 103 1.81 -1.93 -14.22
C GLN A 103 3.18 -2.30 -14.76
N ASP A 104 3.72 -3.43 -14.30
CA ASP A 104 5.02 -3.99 -14.75
C ASP A 104 6.21 -3.02 -14.67
N GLY A 105 6.19 -2.12 -13.69
CA GLY A 105 7.21 -1.10 -13.45
C GLY A 105 6.91 0.26 -14.07
N GLU A 106 5.87 0.38 -14.88
CA GLU A 106 5.49 1.62 -15.58
C GLU A 106 4.29 2.29 -14.91
N SER A 107 4.32 3.62 -14.80
CA SER A 107 3.19 4.38 -14.23
C SER A 107 2.06 4.50 -15.24
N VAL A 108 0.89 3.98 -14.89
CA VAL A 108 -0.33 4.02 -15.71
C VAL A 108 -1.16 5.26 -15.39
N SER A 109 -1.25 5.65 -14.13
CA SER A 109 -1.98 6.83 -13.69
C SER A 109 -1.35 7.46 -12.46
N GLN A 110 -1.54 8.77 -12.29
CA GLN A 110 -1.07 9.50 -11.13
C GLN A 110 -2.06 10.59 -10.72
N ARG A 111 -2.22 10.76 -9.42
CA ARG A 111 -2.90 11.89 -8.80
C ARG A 111 -2.04 12.45 -7.68
N SER A 112 -2.06 13.76 -7.50
CA SER A 112 -1.39 14.44 -6.39
C SER A 112 -2.30 15.47 -5.76
N TRP A 113 -2.08 15.73 -4.49
CA TRP A 113 -2.83 16.70 -3.70
C TRP A 113 -1.84 17.63 -2.99
N PRO A 114 -2.16 18.93 -2.84
CA PRO A 114 -1.30 19.84 -2.11
C PRO A 114 -1.45 19.65 -0.59
N SER A 115 -0.40 19.96 0.17
CA SER A 115 -0.33 19.73 1.63
C SER A 115 -1.25 20.59 2.48
N ASN A 116 -1.87 21.60 1.88
CA ASN A 116 -2.60 22.69 2.54
C ASN A 116 -4.12 22.60 2.38
N GLY A 117 -4.65 21.50 1.83
CA GLY A 117 -6.09 21.22 1.79
C GLY A 117 -6.95 22.25 1.03
N ARG A 118 -6.34 23.20 0.32
CA ARG A 118 -7.07 24.12 -0.56
C ARG A 118 -7.06 23.52 -1.95
N GLU A 119 -8.22 23.01 -2.35
CA GLU A 119 -8.52 22.73 -3.75
C GLU A 119 -8.26 24.02 -4.55
N SER A 120 -7.37 23.96 -5.54
CA SER A 120 -7.39 24.94 -6.61
C SER A 120 -8.61 24.62 -7.46
N HIS A 121 -9.66 25.42 -7.25
CA HIS A 121 -10.89 25.51 -8.02
C HIS A 121 -10.62 25.67 -9.53
#